data_AF-A0A1B6H980-F1
#
_entry.id   AF-A0A1B6H980-F1
#
_cell.length_a   1.000
_cell.length_b   1.000
_cell.length_c   1.000
_cell.angle_alpha   90.00
_cell.angle_beta   90.00
_cell.angle_gamma   90.00
#
_symmetry.space_group_name_H-M   'P 1'
#
loop_
_entity.id
_entity.type
_entity.pdbx_description
1 polymer ?
#
loop_
_entity_poly.entity_id
_entity_poly.type
_entity_poly.pdbx_seq_one_letter_code
_entity_poly.pdbx_strand_id
1 'polypeptide(L)'
;MVWTSAQRAFAVEAFIRNNESVIMAQREFRTWFHIPPRDSVPDRKSIVLWVKNFRETGSVVKKRGGRPRSARTPENINAVRQSVLQSPQRSARKHAAALRMSDRSVRRILHMDLHFHPYKMVVVQELSQRDWQSRMEACQIILDSLPPDAVVFFSDEAHFHLSGSVNKQNFRYWSEN
;
A
#
# COMPACT_ATOMS: atom_id res chain seq x y z
N MET A 1 8.02 -10.08 34.36
CA MET A 1 7.64 -11.36 33.74
C MET A 1 6.58 -11.10 32.67
N VAL A 2 6.69 -11.70 31.48
CA VAL A 2 5.71 -11.53 30.39
C VAL A 2 4.77 -12.72 30.38
N TRP A 3 3.50 -12.50 30.74
CA TRP A 3 2.46 -13.53 30.68
C TRP A 3 1.93 -13.71 29.26
N THR A 4 1.81 -14.96 28.82
CA THR A 4 1.24 -15.33 27.50
C THR A 4 -0.25 -15.01 27.44
N SER A 5 -0.83 -14.89 26.24
CA SER A 5 -2.28 -14.66 26.09
C SER A 5 -3.13 -15.73 26.77
N ALA A 6 -2.73 -17.01 26.66
CA ALA A 6 -3.40 -18.14 27.30
C ALA A 6 -3.38 -18.03 28.84
N GLN A 7 -2.23 -17.71 29.43
CA GLN A 7 -2.12 -17.48 30.87
C GLN A 7 -3.01 -16.33 31.34
N ARG A 8 -3.07 -15.24 30.58
CA ARG A 8 -3.95 -14.11 30.92
C ARG A 8 -5.43 -14.49 30.85
N ALA A 9 -5.82 -15.24 29.82
CA ALA A 9 -7.20 -15.74 29.67
C ALA A 9 -7.59 -16.63 30.86
N PHE A 10 -6.72 -17.58 31.22
CA PHE A 10 -6.94 -18.42 32.39
C PHE A 10 -7.11 -17.60 33.67
N ALA A 11 -6.27 -16.58 33.89
CA ALA A 11 -6.38 -15.73 35.07
C ALA A 11 -7.70 -14.94 35.12
N VAL A 12 -8.24 -14.51 33.96
CA VAL A 12 -9.55 -13.86 33.86
C VAL A 12 -10.67 -14.84 34.17
N GLU A 13 -10.62 -16.05 33.60
CA GLU A 13 -11.61 -17.10 33.86
C GLU A 13 -11.63 -17.52 35.33
N ALA A 14 -10.47 -17.78 35.92
CA ALA A 14 -10.33 -18.13 37.34
C ALA A 14 -10.83 -16.99 38.24
N PHE A 15 -10.62 -15.73 37.87
CA PHE A 15 -11.17 -14.59 38.59
C PHE A 15 -12.70 -14.57 38.57
N ILE A 16 -13.31 -14.79 37.40
CA ILE A 16 -14.78 -14.81 37.26
C ILE A 16 -15.39 -16.02 37.99
N ARG A 17 -14.78 -17.20 37.86
CA ARG A 17 -15.22 -18.45 38.50
C ARG A 17 -15.20 -18.37 40.03
N ASN A 18 -14.22 -17.69 40.61
CA ASN A 18 -14.04 -17.58 42.05
C ASN A 18 -14.68 -16.32 42.66
N ASN A 19 -15.85 -15.91 42.16
CA ASN A 19 -16.61 -14.75 42.65
C ASN A 19 -15.75 -13.47 42.76
N GLU A 20 -14.94 -13.19 41.73
CA GLU A 20 -14.08 -11.99 41.66
C GLU A 20 -12.98 -11.94 42.74
N SER A 21 -12.61 -13.09 43.32
CA SER A 21 -11.52 -13.18 44.28
C SER A 21 -10.16 -13.31 43.58
N VAL A 22 -9.35 -12.25 43.66
CA VAL A 22 -7.97 -12.23 43.14
C VAL A 22 -7.10 -13.29 43.81
N ILE A 23 -7.26 -13.49 45.12
CA ILE A 23 -6.43 -14.43 45.89
C ILE A 23 -6.72 -15.87 45.44
N MET A 24 -7.99 -16.21 45.23
CA MET A 24 -8.38 -17.53 44.74
C MET A 24 -7.91 -17.74 43.30
N ALA A 25 -8.07 -16.73 42.44
CA ALA A 25 -7.56 -16.77 41.06
C ALA A 25 -6.03 -16.99 41.02
N GLN A 26 -5.26 -16.34 41.89
CA GLN A 26 -3.81 -16.55 41.98
C GLN A 26 -3.43 -17.95 42.49
N ARG A 27 -4.18 -18.48 43.47
CA ARG A 27 -3.98 -19.85 43.97
C ARG A 27 -4.27 -20.88 42.89
N GLU A 28 -5.39 -20.74 42.19
CA GLU A 28 -5.77 -21.64 41.09
C GLU A 28 -4.80 -21.52 39.92
N PHE A 29 -4.36 -20.31 39.57
CA PHE A 29 -3.32 -20.08 38.57
C PHE A 29 -2.01 -20.78 38.91
N ARG A 30 -1.58 -20.70 40.17
CA ARG A 30 -0.37 -21.38 40.65
C ARG A 30 -0.49 -22.90 40.55
N THR A 31 -1.62 -23.46 40.97
CA THR A 31 -1.88 -24.90 40.91
C THR A 31 -1.93 -25.39 39.47
N TRP A 32 -2.67 -24.70 38.60
CA TRP A 32 -2.89 -25.09 37.21
C TRP A 32 -1.61 -25.05 36.36
N PHE A 33 -0.77 -24.02 36.56
CA PHE A 33 0.50 -23.89 35.84
C PHE A 33 1.70 -24.48 36.58
N HIS A 34 1.48 -25.21 37.69
CA HIS A 34 2.52 -25.84 38.51
C HIS A 34 3.67 -24.90 38.90
N ILE A 35 3.35 -23.67 39.29
CA ILE A 35 4.33 -22.62 39.60
C ILE A 35 4.90 -22.84 41.01
N PRO A 36 6.24 -22.95 41.18
CA PRO A 36 6.88 -23.08 42.49
C PRO A 36 6.49 -21.95 43.46
N PRO A 37 6.50 -22.18 44.80
CA PRO A 37 6.11 -21.17 45.77
C PRO A 37 6.89 -19.85 45.69
N ARG A 38 8.16 -19.94 45.29
CA ARG A 38 9.09 -18.80 45.13
C ARG A 38 8.93 -18.06 43.81
N ASP A 39 8.25 -18.66 42.84
CA ASP A 39 8.05 -18.05 41.53
C ASP A 39 6.82 -17.16 41.53
N SER A 40 6.92 -16.09 40.73
CA SER A 40 5.90 -15.06 40.68
C SER A 40 4.64 -15.56 39.99
N VAL A 41 3.49 -15.14 40.51
CA VAL A 41 2.18 -15.23 39.85
C VAL A 41 1.75 -13.84 39.35
N PRO A 42 0.74 -13.72 38.46
CA PRO A 42 0.22 -12.43 38.06
C PRO A 42 -0.20 -11.61 39.28
N ASP A 43 0.26 -10.37 39.36
CA ASP A 43 -0.08 -9.49 40.47
C ASP A 43 -1.54 -9.04 40.38
N ARG A 44 -2.08 -8.55 41.51
CA ARG A 44 -3.47 -8.07 41.58
C ARG A 44 -3.79 -7.05 40.49
N LYS A 45 -2.87 -6.11 40.21
CA LYS A 45 -3.09 -5.06 39.21
C LYS A 45 -3.18 -5.65 37.80
N SER A 46 -2.35 -6.63 37.45
CA SER A 46 -2.42 -7.32 36.16
C SER A 46 -3.73 -8.05 35.97
N ILE A 47 -4.18 -8.83 36.97
CA ILE A 47 -5.44 -9.59 36.88
C ILE A 47 -6.62 -8.64 36.68
N VAL A 48 -6.71 -7.57 37.50
CA VAL A 48 -7.78 -6.57 37.38
C VAL A 48 -7.73 -5.86 36.02
N LEU A 49 -6.54 -5.48 35.53
CA LEU A 49 -6.38 -4.85 34.22
C LEU A 49 -6.83 -5.78 33.08
N TRP A 50 -6.50 -7.07 33.16
CA TRP A 50 -6.90 -8.07 32.17
C TRP A 50 -8.41 -8.29 32.16
N VAL A 51 -9.03 -8.41 33.33
CA VAL A 51 -10.49 -8.52 33.47
C VAL A 51 -11.18 -7.27 32.92
N LYS A 52 -10.66 -6.08 33.24
CA LYS A 52 -11.18 -4.82 32.71
C LYS A 52 -11.12 -4.78 31.17
N ASN A 53 -9.95 -5.05 30.59
CA ASN A 53 -9.79 -5.08 29.13
C ASN A 53 -10.70 -6.12 28.47
N PHE A 54 -10.85 -7.29 29.10
CA PHE A 54 -11.74 -8.34 28.64
C PHE A 54 -13.21 -7.91 28.65
N ARG A 55 -13.69 -7.30 29.73
CA ARG A 55 -15.06 -6.78 29.84
C ARG A 55 -15.34 -5.65 28.84
N GLU A 56 -14.38 -4.77 28.60
CA GLU A 56 -14.56 -3.61 27.71
C GLU A 56 -14.40 -3.95 26.22
N THR A 57 -13.47 -4.86 25.87
CA THR A 57 -13.07 -5.08 24.47
C THR A 57 -13.17 -6.53 24.00
N GLY A 58 -13.54 -7.46 24.88
CA GLY A 58 -13.53 -8.91 24.61
C GLY A 58 -12.13 -9.51 24.47
N SER A 59 -11.07 -8.73 24.72
CA SER A 59 -9.68 -9.16 24.55
C SER A 59 -8.86 -8.93 25.81
N VAL A 60 -8.11 -9.96 26.21
CA VAL A 60 -7.15 -9.88 27.32
C VAL A 60 -5.80 -9.28 26.87
N VAL A 61 -5.63 -9.11 25.56
CA VAL A 61 -4.46 -8.47 24.95
C VAL A 61 -4.84 -7.05 24.53
N LYS A 62 -4.06 -6.07 25.01
CA LYS A 62 -4.15 -4.69 24.51
C LYS A 62 -3.71 -4.67 23.04
N LYS A 63 -4.62 -4.35 22.13
CA LYS A 63 -4.24 -4.01 20.74
C LYS A 63 -3.28 -2.83 20.79
N ARG A 64 -2.02 -3.04 20.38
CA ARG A 64 -1.08 -1.93 20.21
C ARG A 64 -1.55 -1.13 19.00
N GLY A 65 -2.13 0.04 19.23
CA GLY A 65 -2.35 1.00 18.16
C GLY A 65 -1.00 1.37 17.55
N GLY A 66 -0.84 1.13 16.25
CA GLY A 66 0.35 1.57 15.52
C GLY A 66 0.47 3.09 15.52
N ARG A 67 1.62 3.60 15.07
CA ARG A 67 1.80 5.05 14.86
C ARG A 67 0.74 5.56 13.88
N PRO A 68 0.00 6.63 14.21
CA PRO A 68 -0.95 7.25 13.29
C PRO A 68 -0.27 7.62 11.97
N ARG A 69 -0.98 7.41 10.85
CA ARG A 69 -0.50 7.81 9.52
C ARG A 69 -0.53 9.35 9.44
N SER A 70 0.63 9.99 9.28
CA SER A 70 0.72 11.45 9.16
C SER A 70 0.61 11.95 7.72
N ALA A 71 1.08 11.16 6.75
CA ALA A 71 1.12 11.59 5.35
C ALA A 71 -0.11 11.18 4.54
N ARG A 72 -0.73 10.04 4.85
CA ARG A 72 -1.90 9.48 4.15
C ARG A 72 -3.17 9.65 5.00
N THR A 73 -3.45 10.89 5.40
CA THR A 73 -4.71 11.23 6.07
C THR A 73 -5.82 11.42 5.02
N PRO A 74 -7.10 11.30 5.38
CA PRO A 74 -8.20 11.54 4.45
C PRO A 74 -8.13 12.90 3.74
N GLU A 75 -7.69 13.93 4.47
CA GLU A 75 -7.53 15.30 3.95
C GLU A 75 -6.45 15.36 2.86
N ASN A 76 -5.29 14.75 3.12
CA ASN A 76 -4.20 14.69 2.15
C ASN A 76 -4.55 13.84 0.93
N ILE A 77 -5.29 12.74 1.12
CA ILE A 77 -5.76 11.90 0.02
C ILE A 77 -6.67 12.71 -0.90
N ASN A 78 -7.63 13.46 -0.33
CA ASN A 78 -8.50 14.32 -1.10
C ASN A 78 -7.72 15.47 -1.79
N ALA A 79 -6.77 16.10 -1.10
CA ALA A 79 -5.93 17.15 -1.68
C ALA A 79 -5.12 16.65 -2.89
N VAL A 80 -4.55 15.43 -2.80
CA VAL A 80 -3.87 14.80 -3.94
C VAL A 80 -4.85 14.51 -5.07
N ARG A 81 -6.03 13.95 -4.79
CA ARG A 81 -7.07 13.68 -5.80
C ARG A 81 -7.43 14.96 -6.55
N GLN A 82 -7.78 16.03 -5.83
CA GLN A 82 -8.16 17.31 -6.45
C GLN A 82 -7.02 17.92 -7.25
N SER A 83 -5.79 17.88 -6.74
CA SER A 83 -4.63 18.41 -7.45
C SER A 83 -4.39 17.71 -8.78
N VAL A 84 -4.56 16.39 -8.82
CA VAL A 84 -4.39 15.58 -10.03
C VAL A 84 -5.51 15.87 -11.02
N LEU A 85 -6.77 15.89 -10.58
CA LEU A 85 -7.91 16.21 -11.45
C LEU A 85 -7.80 17.62 -12.05
N GLN A 86 -7.31 18.60 -11.28
CA GLN A 86 -7.13 19.98 -11.74
C GLN A 86 -6.01 20.11 -12.79
N SER A 87 -4.97 19.27 -12.72
CA SER A 87 -3.80 19.39 -13.60
C SER A 87 -3.20 18.02 -13.90
N PRO A 88 -3.91 17.18 -14.66
CA PRO A 88 -3.55 15.77 -14.76
C PRO A 88 -2.33 15.50 -15.64
N GLN A 89 -1.87 16.51 -16.38
CA GLN A 89 -0.64 16.50 -17.16
C GLN A 89 0.63 16.74 -16.32
N ARG A 90 0.48 17.13 -15.05
CA ARG A 90 1.63 17.33 -14.16
C ARG A 90 2.13 15.98 -13.66
N SER A 91 3.45 15.86 -13.56
CA SER A 91 4.05 14.66 -12.97
C SER A 91 3.74 14.57 -11.47
N ALA A 92 3.74 13.35 -10.92
CA ALA A 92 3.57 13.13 -9.48
C ALA A 92 4.54 13.97 -8.63
N ARG A 93 5.78 14.18 -9.13
CA ARG A 93 6.77 15.05 -8.49
C ARG A 93 6.33 16.53 -8.43
N LYS A 94 5.72 17.04 -9.50
CA LYS A 94 5.19 18.41 -9.52
C LYS A 94 4.01 18.57 -8.57
N HIS A 95 3.11 17.57 -8.48
CA HIS A 95 2.05 17.56 -7.48
C HIS A 95 2.60 17.52 -6.06
N ALA A 96 3.62 16.69 -5.80
CA ALA A 96 4.27 16.60 -4.50
C ALA A 96 4.87 17.95 -4.06
N ALA A 97 5.58 18.64 -4.97
CA ALA A 97 6.10 19.98 -4.71
C ALA A 97 4.97 20.99 -4.42
N ALA A 98 3.91 20.99 -5.21
CA ALA A 98 2.77 21.90 -5.01
C ALA A 98 2.04 21.68 -3.69
N LEU A 99 1.88 20.41 -3.28
CA LEU A 99 1.20 20.01 -2.04
C LEU A 99 2.14 20.02 -0.81
N ARG A 100 3.42 20.35 -0.99
CA ARG A 100 4.47 20.27 0.05
C ARG A 100 4.54 18.88 0.71
N MET A 101 4.35 17.84 -0.10
CA MET A 101 4.43 16.44 0.30
C MET A 101 5.67 15.79 -0.34
N SER A 102 6.12 14.67 0.22
CA SER A 102 7.18 13.89 -0.45
C SER A 102 6.62 13.17 -1.69
N ASP A 103 7.43 13.06 -2.74
CA ASP A 103 7.07 12.32 -3.99
C ASP A 103 6.63 10.89 -3.66
N ARG A 104 7.29 10.24 -2.70
CA ARG A 104 6.94 8.89 -2.25
C ARG A 104 5.53 8.83 -1.64
N SER A 105 5.15 9.80 -0.82
CA SER A 105 3.81 9.84 -0.21
C SER A 105 2.73 10.05 -1.25
N VAL A 106 2.92 10.99 -2.18
CA VAL A 106 1.98 11.24 -3.28
C VAL A 106 1.79 9.99 -4.14
N ARG A 107 2.88 9.32 -4.56
CA ARG A 107 2.78 8.07 -5.32
C ARG A 107 2.06 6.96 -4.56
N ARG A 108 2.28 6.84 -3.24
CA ARG A 108 1.54 5.87 -2.42
C ARG A 108 0.05 6.21 -2.37
N ILE A 109 -0.31 7.49 -2.29
CA ILE A 109 -1.71 7.92 -2.32
C ILE A 109 -2.34 7.58 -3.66
N LEU A 110 -1.68 7.94 -4.76
CA LEU A 110 -2.14 7.63 -6.12
C LEU A 110 -2.41 6.13 -6.30
N HIS A 111 -1.47 5.25 -5.93
CA HIS A 111 -1.62 3.81 -6.15
C HIS A 111 -2.50 3.09 -5.11
N MET A 112 -2.33 3.39 -3.82
CA MET A 112 -2.86 2.57 -2.74
C MET A 112 -4.15 3.10 -2.13
N ASP A 113 -4.40 4.41 -2.23
CA ASP A 113 -5.62 5.05 -1.69
C ASP A 113 -6.60 5.41 -2.80
N LEU A 114 -6.08 5.93 -3.93
CA LEU A 114 -6.89 6.36 -5.06
C LEU A 114 -7.03 5.31 -6.16
N HIS A 115 -6.16 4.30 -6.18
CA HIS A 115 -6.11 3.26 -7.22
C HIS A 115 -5.97 3.83 -8.64
N PHE A 116 -5.25 4.95 -8.79
CA PHE A 116 -4.94 5.54 -10.07
C PHE A 116 -3.77 4.81 -10.75
N HIS A 117 -3.81 4.77 -12.08
CA HIS A 117 -2.82 4.14 -12.93
C HIS A 117 -2.07 5.19 -13.76
N PRO A 118 -0.74 5.05 -13.91
CA PRO A 118 0.06 5.97 -14.71
C PRO A 118 0.02 5.59 -16.19
N TYR A 119 -0.83 6.25 -16.96
CA TYR A 119 -0.88 6.13 -18.40
C TYR A 119 0.25 6.90 -19.06
N LYS A 120 0.94 6.23 -19.98
CA LYS A 120 1.95 6.87 -20.84
C LYS A 120 1.24 7.43 -22.06
N MET A 121 1.32 8.74 -22.27
CA MET A 121 0.79 9.33 -23.49
C MET A 121 1.66 8.91 -24.67
N VAL A 122 1.05 8.27 -25.67
CA VAL A 122 1.70 7.93 -26.92
C VAL A 122 1.17 8.89 -27.97
N VAL A 123 2.07 9.67 -28.56
CA VAL A 123 1.75 10.49 -29.73
C VAL A 123 2.04 9.62 -30.95
N VAL A 124 0.99 9.23 -31.65
CA VAL A 124 1.07 8.48 -32.91
C VAL A 124 0.65 9.38 -34.06
N GLN A 125 1.08 9.04 -35.28
CA GLN A 125 0.54 9.66 -36.48
C GLN A 125 -0.90 9.16 -36.68
N GLU A 126 -1.81 10.08 -36.98
CA GLU A 126 -3.17 9.73 -37.40
C GLU A 126 -3.12 9.05 -38.77
N LEU A 127 -3.77 7.90 -38.90
CA LEU A 127 -3.83 7.17 -40.17
C LEU A 127 -5.01 7.67 -40.99
N SER A 128 -4.75 8.17 -42.20
CA SER A 128 -5.79 8.46 -43.17
C SER A 128 -6.30 7.18 -43.83
N GLN A 129 -7.45 7.24 -44.49
CA GLN A 129 -8.05 6.08 -45.16
C GLN A 129 -7.12 5.46 -46.23
N ARG A 130 -6.31 6.29 -46.89
CA ARG A 130 -5.32 5.86 -47.89
C ARG A 130 -4.16 5.09 -47.24
N ASP A 131 -3.71 5.52 -46.06
CA ASP A 131 -2.58 4.90 -45.38
C ASP A 131 -2.86 3.44 -45.04
N TRP A 132 -4.10 3.09 -44.73
CA TRP A 132 -4.50 1.69 -44.48
C TRP A 132 -4.19 0.79 -45.67
N GLN A 133 -4.65 1.21 -46.85
CA GLN A 133 -4.46 0.45 -48.09
C GLN A 133 -2.97 0.36 -48.45
N SER A 134 -2.27 1.50 -48.49
CA SER A 134 -0.86 1.54 -48.88
C SER A 134 0.05 0.76 -47.91
N ARG A 135 -0.25 0.77 -46.60
CA ARG A 135 0.50 -0.02 -45.62
C ARG A 135 0.27 -1.51 -45.79
N MET A 136 -0.97 -1.92 -46.08
CA MET A 136 -1.30 -3.34 -46.31
C MET A 136 -0.62 -3.87 -47.56
N GLU A 137 -0.67 -3.10 -48.65
CA GLU A 137 0.03 -3.42 -49.89
C GLU A 137 1.54 -3.50 -49.69
N ALA A 138 2.15 -2.54 -48.98
CA ALA A 138 3.57 -2.57 -48.66
C ALA A 138 3.96 -3.82 -47.84
N CYS A 139 3.18 -4.18 -46.82
CA CYS A 139 3.42 -5.39 -46.04
C CYS A 139 3.31 -6.65 -46.91
N GLN A 140 2.32 -6.73 -47.80
CA GLN A 140 2.16 -7.87 -48.70
C GLN A 140 3.33 -7.99 -49.68
N ILE A 141 3.77 -6.87 -50.27
CA ILE A 141 4.95 -6.84 -51.14
C ILE A 141 6.18 -7.35 -50.40
N ILE A 142 6.40 -6.92 -49.15
CA ILE A 142 7.54 -7.37 -48.33
C ILE A 142 7.46 -8.89 -48.09
N LEU A 143 6.27 -9.41 -47.76
CA LEU A 143 6.07 -10.85 -47.52
C LEU A 143 6.30 -11.70 -48.78
N ASP A 144 5.89 -11.20 -49.95
CA ASP A 144 6.01 -11.93 -51.22
C ASP A 144 7.42 -11.83 -51.82
N SER A 145 8.12 -10.72 -51.57
CA SER A 145 9.42 -10.44 -52.19
C SER A 145 10.63 -10.95 -51.39
N LEU A 146 10.49 -11.15 -50.09
CA LEU A 146 11.59 -11.56 -49.23
C LEU A 146 11.42 -13.01 -48.75
N PRO A 147 12.46 -13.85 -48.87
CA PRO A 147 12.43 -15.17 -48.27
C PRO A 147 12.47 -15.10 -46.74
N PRO A 148 12.01 -16.14 -46.02
CA PRO A 148 11.92 -16.15 -44.56
C PRO A 148 13.25 -15.91 -43.83
N ASP A 149 14.38 -16.20 -44.47
CA ASP A 149 15.74 -16.09 -43.95
C ASP A 149 16.48 -14.84 -44.46
N ALA A 150 15.78 -13.91 -45.12
CA ALA A 150 16.36 -12.67 -45.62
C ALA A 150 16.97 -11.83 -44.49
N VAL A 151 18.23 -11.45 -44.66
CA VAL A 151 18.90 -10.47 -43.78
C VAL A 151 18.67 -9.08 -44.37
N VAL A 152 17.87 -8.27 -43.68
CA VAL A 152 17.55 -6.91 -44.10
C VAL A 152 18.19 -5.90 -43.16
N PHE A 153 18.88 -4.92 -43.73
CA PHE A 153 19.43 -3.79 -42.99
C PHE A 153 18.56 -2.56 -43.20
N PHE A 154 18.13 -1.95 -42.09
CA PHE A 154 17.41 -0.68 -42.09
C PHE A 154 18.26 0.38 -41.40
N SER A 155 18.17 1.61 -41.91
CA SER A 155 18.72 2.80 -41.27
C SER A 155 17.61 3.84 -41.12
N ASP A 156 17.71 4.67 -40.10
CA ASP A 156 16.84 5.81 -39.88
C ASP A 156 17.67 6.97 -39.30
N GLU A 157 17.17 8.19 -39.43
CA GLU A 157 17.80 9.38 -38.89
C GLU A 157 17.04 9.91 -37.67
N ALA A 158 17.76 10.31 -36.64
CA ALA A 158 17.18 10.86 -35.42
C ALA A 158 17.82 12.21 -35.07
N HIS A 159 16.97 13.20 -34.77
CA HIS A 159 17.42 14.50 -34.28
C HIS A 159 17.60 14.50 -32.76
N PHE A 160 18.76 14.97 -32.29
CA PHE A 160 19.05 15.16 -30.86
C PHE A 160 19.18 16.66 -30.56
N HIS A 161 18.36 17.17 -29.64
CA HIS A 161 18.41 18.57 -29.23
C HIS A 161 19.15 18.72 -27.89
N LEU A 162 20.12 19.64 -27.84
CA LEU A 162 20.92 19.92 -26.63
C LEU A 162 20.14 20.69 -25.55
N SER A 163 19.00 21.30 -25.89
CA SER A 163 18.23 22.17 -24.99
C SER A 163 17.30 21.44 -24.02
N GLY A 164 17.31 20.10 -23.98
CA GLY A 164 16.51 19.33 -23.03
C GLY A 164 14.99 19.47 -23.27
N SER A 165 14.58 19.42 -24.54
CA SER A 165 13.16 19.43 -24.93
C SER A 165 12.35 18.33 -24.23
N VAL A 166 11.03 18.53 -24.16
CA VAL A 166 10.11 17.69 -23.39
C VAL A 166 10.27 16.22 -23.76
N ASN A 167 10.83 15.43 -22.84
CA ASN A 167 10.94 14.00 -23.00
C ASN A 167 9.56 13.36 -22.86
N LYS A 168 8.95 12.99 -24.00
CA LYS A 168 7.65 12.30 -24.05
C LYS A 168 7.61 11.02 -23.20
N GLN A 169 8.75 10.35 -22.99
CA GLN A 169 8.85 9.15 -22.13
C GLN A 169 8.48 9.43 -20.66
N ASN A 170 8.66 10.68 -20.21
CA ASN A 170 8.41 11.11 -18.84
C ASN A 170 7.00 11.69 -18.64
N PHE A 171 6.20 11.79 -19.69
CA PHE A 171 4.85 12.34 -19.62
C PHE A 171 3.86 11.25 -19.24
N ARG A 172 3.37 11.30 -18.00
CA ARG A 172 2.43 10.34 -17.43
C ARG A 172 1.17 11.06 -16.95
N TYR A 173 0.03 10.50 -17.31
CA TYR A 173 -1.30 10.90 -16.88
C TYR A 173 -1.79 9.91 -15.82
N TRP A 174 -2.36 10.38 -14.72
CA TRP A 174 -2.88 9.51 -13.66
C TRP A 174 -4.40 9.54 -13.65
N SER A 175 -5.04 8.38 -13.76
CA SER A 175 -6.49 8.23 -13.75
C SER A 175 -6.91 6.90 -13.15
N GLU A 176 -8.17 6.82 -12.74
CA GLU A 176 -8.86 5.55 -12.47
C GLU A 176 -8.83 4.67 -13.74
N ASN A 177 -8.83 3.34 -13.54
CA ASN A 177 -8.98 2.37 -14.62
C ASN A 177 -10.39 2.43 -15.21
#